data_AF-A0A3M1A3K0-F1
#
_entry.id   AF-A0A3M1A3K0-F1
#
_cell.length_a   1.000
_cell.length_b   1.000
_cell.length_c   1.000
_cell.angle_alpha   90.00
_cell.angle_beta   90.00
_cell.angle_gamma   90.00
#
_symmetry.space_group_name_H-M   'P 1'
#
loop_
_entity.id
_entity.type
_entity.pdbx_description
1 polymer ?
#
loop_
_entity_poly.entity_id
_entity_poly.type
_entity_poly.pdbx_seq_one_letter_code
_entity_poly.pdbx_strand_id
1 'polypeptide(L)'
;MISNSNKQFQPVLRLGVLGLIIFILIGLILVLLRFPQNTQYYPERHALLEYFLAYLGICLFIICYRRFQLQQTVEFLFFALGFLVFVVLQIIQVLAYPGFHDIAFLSPSINKGMAFDFSARLIFSIYLLLGLISTNKSIKQVNQNLKLWIYSGSLLLTLAIIAFNFWVLPDSL
;
A
#
# COMPACT_ATOMS: atom_id res chain seq x y z
N MET A 1 27.24 -22.05 -26.27
CA MET A 1 26.29 -21.06 -26.79
C MET A 1 25.16 -20.89 -25.78
N ILE A 2 25.16 -19.80 -25.01
CA ILE A 2 24.09 -19.51 -24.04
C ILE A 2 22.96 -18.85 -24.83
N SER A 3 21.81 -19.52 -24.88
CA SER A 3 20.61 -19.09 -25.62
C SER A 3 20.19 -17.65 -25.28
N ASN A 4 20.06 -16.81 -26.30
CA ASN A 4 19.54 -15.44 -26.25
C ASN A 4 18.00 -15.39 -26.01
N SER A 5 17.31 -16.52 -25.85
CA SER A 5 15.85 -16.58 -25.75
C SER A 5 15.27 -15.89 -24.50
N ASN A 6 16.08 -15.71 -23.45
CA ASN A 6 15.63 -15.07 -22.20
C ASN A 6 15.39 -13.56 -22.30
N LYS A 7 15.92 -12.87 -23.34
CA LYS A 7 15.71 -11.42 -23.49
C LYS A 7 14.38 -11.06 -24.16
N GLN A 8 13.82 -11.94 -25.00
CA GLN A 8 12.55 -11.71 -25.69
C GLN A 8 11.32 -12.05 -24.84
N PHE A 9 11.45 -12.91 -23.82
CA PHE A 9 10.35 -13.20 -22.88
C PHE A 9 10.04 -12.04 -21.91
N GLN A 10 11.05 -11.22 -21.59
CA GLN A 10 10.87 -10.08 -20.67
C GLN A 10 9.87 -9.00 -21.15
N PRO A 11 9.87 -8.54 -22.42
CA PRO A 11 8.88 -7.57 -22.88
C PRO A 11 7.46 -8.13 -22.93
N VAL A 12 7.28 -9.41 -23.30
CA VAL A 12 5.96 -10.05 -23.34
C VAL A 12 5.36 -10.19 -21.94
N LEU A 13 6.18 -10.57 -20.95
CA LEU A 13 5.75 -10.69 -19.57
C LEU A 13 5.40 -9.31 -18.97
N ARG A 14 6.14 -8.25 -19.34
CA ARG A 14 5.83 -6.86 -18.97
C ARG A 14 4.50 -6.37 -19.57
N LEU A 15 4.25 -6.65 -20.85
CA LEU A 15 2.99 -6.31 -21.52
C LEU A 15 1.81 -7.11 -20.94
N GLY A 16 2.02 -8.37 -20.57
CA GLY A 16 1.00 -9.20 -19.91
C GLY A 16 0.62 -8.67 -18.53
N VAL A 17 1.60 -8.28 -17.71
CA VAL A 17 1.34 -7.64 -16.40
C VAL A 17 0.61 -6.30 -16.58
N LEU A 18 1.01 -5.49 -17.56
CA LEU A 18 0.37 -4.21 -17.83
C LEU A 18 -1.08 -4.40 -18.33
N GLY A 19 -1.32 -5.39 -19.18
CA GLY A 19 -2.66 -5.77 -19.63
C GLY A 19 -3.55 -6.27 -18.49
N LEU A 20 -3.00 -7.06 -17.58
CA LEU A 20 -3.70 -7.52 -16.37
C LEU A 20 -4.08 -6.33 -15.46
N ILE A 21 -3.17 -5.38 -15.26
CA ILE A 21 -3.43 -4.17 -14.46
C ILE A 21 -4.55 -3.34 -15.09
N ILE A 22 -4.50 -3.11 -16.41
CA ILE A 22 -5.55 -2.38 -17.13
C ILE A 22 -6.90 -3.11 -17.03
N PHE A 23 -6.90 -4.43 -17.20
CA PHE A 23 -8.12 -5.24 -17.08
C PHE A 23 -8.72 -5.14 -15.67
N ILE A 24 -7.89 -5.23 -14.62
CA ILE A 24 -8.32 -5.06 -13.23
C ILE A 24 -8.90 -3.65 -13.02
N LEU A 25 -8.23 -2.60 -13.51
CA LEU A 25 -8.71 -1.21 -13.42
C LEU A 25 -10.07 -1.01 -14.09
N ILE A 26 -10.25 -1.52 -15.31
CA ILE A 26 -11.53 -1.45 -16.04
C ILE A 26 -12.61 -2.21 -15.29
N GLY A 27 -12.31 -3.42 -14.80
CA GLY A 27 -13.23 -4.20 -13.99
C GLY A 27 -13.65 -3.47 -12.71
N LEU A 28 -12.71 -2.81 -12.03
CA LEU A 28 -12.95 -2.01 -10.84
C LEU A 28 -13.87 -0.82 -11.13
N ILE A 29 -13.64 -0.11 -12.24
CA ILE A 29 -14.49 1.00 -12.68
C ILE A 29 -15.92 0.50 -12.96
N LEU A 30 -16.07 -0.62 -13.67
CA LEU A 30 -17.39 -1.19 -13.98
C LEU A 30 -18.14 -1.67 -12.73
N VAL A 31 -17.43 -2.23 -11.75
CA VAL A 31 -17.99 -2.64 -10.46
C VAL A 31 -18.40 -1.43 -9.63
N LEU A 32 -17.56 -0.40 -9.54
CA LEU A 32 -17.86 0.86 -8.85
C LEU A 32 -19.10 1.56 -9.44
N LEU A 33 -19.28 1.50 -10.77
CA LEU A 33 -20.46 2.04 -11.45
C LEU A 33 -21.75 1.24 -11.20
N ARG A 34 -21.64 -0.01 -10.71
CA ARG A 34 -22.78 -0.91 -10.50
C ARG A 34 -23.13 -1.17 -9.04
N PHE A 35 -22.36 -0.66 -8.07
CA PHE A 35 -22.72 -0.80 -6.66
C PHE A 35 -24.04 -0.06 -6.39
N PRO A 36 -25.14 -0.78 -6.12
CA PRO A 36 -26.44 -0.16 -5.93
C PRO A 36 -26.42 0.67 -4.65
N GLN A 37 -27.14 1.80 -4.69
CA GLN A 37 -27.37 2.78 -3.62
C GLN A 37 -28.04 2.21 -2.34
N ASN A 38 -28.16 0.87 -2.23
CA ASN A 38 -28.87 0.13 -1.20
C ASN A 38 -27.99 -0.88 -0.44
N THR A 39 -26.67 -0.75 -0.50
CA THR A 39 -25.79 -1.55 0.37
C THR A 39 -25.82 -0.95 1.77
N GLN A 40 -26.47 -1.65 2.70
CA GLN A 40 -26.38 -1.32 4.12
C GLN A 40 -24.91 -1.43 4.54
N TYR A 41 -24.37 -0.33 5.07
CA TYR A 41 -23.02 -0.31 5.61
C TYR A 41 -22.97 -1.08 6.93
N TYR A 42 -22.17 -2.15 6.96
CA TYR A 42 -21.93 -2.95 8.15
C TYR A 42 -20.48 -2.73 8.61
N PRO A 43 -20.25 -1.91 9.65
CA PRO A 43 -18.90 -1.56 10.11
C PRO A 43 -18.07 -2.79 10.48
N GLU A 44 -18.69 -3.85 11.01
CA GLU A 44 -18.00 -5.08 11.40
C GLU A 44 -17.48 -5.84 10.18
N ARG A 45 -18.27 -5.89 9.10
CA ARG A 45 -17.86 -6.55 7.85
C ARG A 45 -16.72 -5.79 7.17
N HIS A 46 -16.81 -4.46 7.19
CA HIS A 46 -15.74 -3.59 6.69
C HIS A 46 -14.45 -3.84 7.46
N ALA A 47 -14.49 -3.74 8.79
CA ALA A 47 -13.30 -3.95 9.62
C ALA A 47 -12.68 -5.36 9.46
N LEU A 48 -13.49 -6.41 9.37
CA LEU A 48 -12.99 -7.77 9.11
C LEU A 48 -12.25 -7.87 7.76
N LEU A 49 -12.80 -7.25 6.72
CA LEU A 49 -12.12 -7.18 5.42
C LEU A 49 -10.79 -6.42 5.53
N GLU A 50 -10.78 -5.29 6.24
CA GLU A 50 -9.57 -4.49 6.41
C GLU A 50 -8.49 -5.20 7.24
N TYR A 51 -8.87 -5.95 8.29
CA TYR A 51 -7.93 -6.80 9.02
C TYR A 51 -7.39 -7.94 8.15
N PHE A 52 -8.22 -8.53 7.30
CA PHE A 52 -7.77 -9.55 6.36
C PHE A 52 -6.77 -8.98 5.34
N LEU A 53 -7.04 -7.78 4.81
CA LEU A 53 -6.10 -7.06 3.93
C LEU A 53 -4.81 -6.69 4.65
N ALA A 54 -4.88 -6.25 5.91
CA ALA A 54 -3.71 -5.98 6.74
C ALA A 54 -2.88 -7.25 6.97
N TYR A 55 -3.52 -8.38 7.25
CA TYR A 55 -2.85 -9.68 7.39
C TYR A 55 -2.12 -10.09 6.09
N LEU A 56 -2.77 -9.96 4.93
CA LEU A 56 -2.13 -10.20 3.64
C LEU A 56 -0.95 -9.23 3.40
N GLY A 57 -1.13 -7.96 3.74
CA GLY A 57 -0.08 -6.94 3.68
C GLY A 57 1.15 -7.32 4.52
N ILE A 58 0.97 -7.81 5.75
CA ILE A 58 2.05 -8.29 6.61
C ILE A 58 2.76 -9.50 5.96
N CYS A 59 2.01 -10.45 5.42
CA CYS A 59 2.61 -11.61 4.74
C CYS A 59 3.48 -11.17 3.55
N LEU A 60 2.98 -10.24 2.73
CA LEU A 60 3.72 -9.70 1.59
C LEU A 60 4.93 -8.87 2.03
N PHE A 61 4.80 -8.07 3.10
CA PHE A 61 5.92 -7.37 3.73
C PHE A 61 7.03 -8.35 4.12
N ILE A 62 6.72 -9.44 4.84
CA ILE A 62 7.70 -10.44 5.27
C ILE A 62 8.40 -11.06 4.05
N ILE A 63 7.65 -11.41 3.00
CA ILE A 63 8.21 -12.00 1.79
C ILE A 63 9.15 -11.01 1.08
N CYS A 64 8.70 -9.77 0.84
CA CYS A 64 9.50 -8.74 0.18
C CYS A 64 10.74 -8.37 1.01
N TYR A 65 10.59 -8.22 2.32
CA TYR A 65 11.69 -7.90 3.21
C TYR A 65 12.74 -9.02 3.26
N ARG A 66 12.30 -10.28 3.32
CA ARG A 66 13.21 -11.43 3.23
C ARG A 66 13.94 -11.46 1.90
N ARG A 67 13.26 -11.17 0.78
CA ARG A 67 13.90 -11.06 -0.54
C ARG A 67 14.90 -9.92 -0.59
N PHE A 68 14.59 -8.77 0.01
CA PHE A 68 15.53 -7.66 0.16
C PHE A 68 16.76 -8.05 0.96
N GLN A 69 16.61 -8.77 2.08
CA GLN A 69 17.77 -9.23 2.87
C GLN A 69 18.71 -10.13 2.07
N LEU A 70 18.16 -11.00 1.21
CA LEU A 70 18.95 -11.91 0.37
C LEU A 70 19.58 -11.23 -0.84
N GLN A 71 18.87 -10.32 -1.52
CA GLN A 71 19.29 -9.76 -2.81
C GLN A 71 19.86 -8.34 -2.72
N GLN A 72 19.59 -7.63 -1.62
CA GLN A 72 20.05 -6.26 -1.35
C GLN A 72 19.65 -5.22 -2.42
N THR A 73 18.60 -5.51 -3.18
CA THR A 73 18.05 -4.67 -4.25
C THR A 73 16.96 -3.74 -3.73
N VAL A 74 17.01 -2.46 -4.14
CA VAL A 74 16.13 -1.38 -3.62
C VAL A 74 14.65 -1.62 -3.89
N GLU A 75 14.33 -2.27 -5.01
CA GLU A 75 12.95 -2.62 -5.39
C GLU A 75 12.19 -3.33 -4.26
N PHE A 76 12.77 -4.41 -3.73
CA PHE A 76 12.13 -5.17 -2.65
C PHE A 76 12.06 -4.40 -1.33
N LEU A 77 12.96 -3.44 -1.12
CA LEU A 77 12.90 -2.53 0.02
C LEU A 77 11.69 -1.59 -0.10
N PHE A 78 11.48 -0.98 -1.28
CA PHE A 78 10.31 -0.13 -1.52
C PHE A 78 9.01 -0.92 -1.44
N PHE A 79 8.95 -2.13 -2.00
CA PHE A 79 7.76 -2.99 -1.86
C PHE A 79 7.48 -3.34 -0.39
N ALA A 80 8.49 -3.76 0.35
CA ALA A 80 8.34 -4.06 1.77
C ALA A 80 7.82 -2.83 2.54
N LEU A 81 8.44 -1.67 2.37
CA LEU A 81 8.01 -0.44 3.04
C LEU A 81 6.60 -0.03 2.63
N GLY A 82 6.25 -0.17 1.34
CA GLY A 82 4.90 0.06 0.86
C GLY A 82 3.87 -0.79 1.61
N PHE A 83 4.10 -2.10 1.71
CA PHE A 83 3.22 -3.00 2.46
C PHE A 83 3.17 -2.67 3.96
N LEU A 84 4.31 -2.33 4.58
CA LEU A 84 4.36 -1.97 6.00
C LEU A 84 3.55 -0.71 6.28
N VAL A 85 3.77 0.36 5.51
CA VAL A 85 3.07 1.64 5.67
C VAL A 85 1.58 1.47 5.38
N PHE A 86 1.23 0.71 4.34
CA PHE A 86 -0.15 0.34 4.05
C PHE A 86 -0.82 -0.32 5.26
N VAL A 87 -0.20 -1.36 5.82
CA VAL A 87 -0.73 -2.05 7.01
C VAL A 87 -0.92 -1.10 8.18
N VAL A 88 0.10 -0.29 8.50
CA VAL A 88 0.02 0.65 9.63
C VAL A 88 -1.16 1.62 9.45
N LEU A 89 -1.31 2.20 8.26
CA LEU A 89 -2.40 3.13 7.98
C LEU A 89 -3.76 2.43 7.92
N GLN A 90 -3.83 1.19 7.44
CA GLN A 90 -5.08 0.42 7.44
C GLN A 90 -5.54 0.09 8.87
N ILE A 91 -4.60 -0.28 9.76
CA ILE A 91 -4.94 -0.49 11.16
C ILE A 91 -5.43 0.82 11.79
N ILE A 92 -4.75 1.95 11.56
CA ILE A 92 -5.21 3.26 12.05
C ILE A 92 -6.59 3.62 11.47
N GLN A 93 -6.84 3.32 10.20
CA GLN A 93 -8.13 3.53 9.54
C GLN A 93 -9.26 2.77 10.24
N VAL A 94 -9.06 1.48 10.56
CA VAL A 94 -10.05 0.68 11.28
C VAL A 94 -10.31 1.25 12.67
N LEU A 95 -9.26 1.69 13.36
CA LEU A 95 -9.39 2.32 14.68
C LEU A 95 -10.10 3.69 14.61
N ALA A 96 -9.97 4.42 13.50
CA ALA A 96 -10.61 5.72 13.28
C ALA A 96 -12.08 5.62 12.86
N TYR A 97 -12.57 4.42 12.53
CA TYR A 97 -13.93 4.23 12.05
C TYR A 97 -14.92 4.12 13.23
N PRO A 98 -16.06 4.82 13.19
CA PRO A 98 -17.06 4.74 14.26
C PRO A 98 -17.67 3.33 14.38
N GLY A 99 -17.91 2.92 15.62
CA GLY A 99 -18.60 1.66 15.96
C GLY A 99 -17.70 0.45 16.18
N PHE A 100 -16.36 0.59 16.03
CA PHE A 100 -15.44 -0.54 16.19
C PHE A 100 -14.66 -0.50 17.52
N HIS A 101 -13.96 0.59 17.79
CA HIS A 101 -13.24 0.79 19.07
C HIS A 101 -13.32 2.24 19.53
N ASP A 102 -13.75 2.46 20.78
CA ASP A 102 -13.67 3.77 21.43
C ASP A 102 -12.27 3.94 22.04
N ILE A 103 -11.36 4.57 21.29
CA ILE A 103 -10.02 4.91 21.78
C ILE A 103 -10.06 6.38 22.20
N ALA A 104 -9.78 6.66 23.47
CA ALA A 104 -9.92 8.00 24.07
C ALA A 104 -9.13 9.12 23.35
N PHE A 105 -8.08 8.78 22.59
CA PHE A 105 -7.22 9.72 21.87
C PHE A 105 -7.56 9.86 20.38
N LEU A 106 -8.56 9.13 19.91
CA LEU A 106 -8.86 8.98 18.50
C LEU A 106 -10.36 9.23 18.34
N SER A 107 -10.78 10.49 18.11
CA SER A 107 -12.20 10.78 17.86
C SER A 107 -12.62 10.09 16.56
N PRO A 108 -13.43 9.02 16.65
CA PRO A 108 -13.72 8.22 15.47
C PRO A 108 -14.66 9.01 14.57
N SER A 109 -14.32 9.11 13.29
CA SER A 109 -15.15 9.78 12.30
C SER A 109 -15.03 9.10 10.95
N ILE A 110 -16.15 9.02 10.24
CA ILE A 110 -16.20 8.40 8.89
C ILE A 110 -15.22 9.13 7.96
N ASN A 111 -15.14 10.46 8.06
CA ASN A 111 -14.24 11.28 7.26
C ASN A 111 -12.77 10.93 7.48
N LYS A 112 -12.34 10.77 8.74
CA LYS A 112 -10.97 10.34 9.06
C LYS A 112 -10.71 8.93 8.56
N GLY A 113 -11.65 8.01 8.77
CA GLY A 113 -11.55 6.65 8.25
C GLY A 113 -11.37 6.60 6.73
N MET A 114 -12.19 7.34 5.98
CA MET A 114 -12.07 7.43 4.52
C MET A 114 -10.73 8.06 4.08
N ALA A 115 -10.28 9.10 4.77
CA ALA A 115 -9.05 9.77 4.41
C ALA A 115 -7.80 8.92 4.71
N PHE A 116 -7.81 8.14 5.80
CA PHE A 116 -6.77 7.16 6.07
C PHE A 116 -6.76 6.04 5.02
N ASP A 117 -7.92 5.52 4.60
CA ASP A 117 -8.00 4.51 3.52
C ASP A 117 -7.43 5.07 2.20
N PHE A 118 -7.84 6.28 1.81
CA PHE A 118 -7.32 6.94 0.62
C PHE A 118 -5.80 7.16 0.71
N SER A 119 -5.32 7.68 1.85
CA SER A 119 -3.90 7.92 2.09
C SER A 119 -3.09 6.62 2.01
N ALA A 120 -3.57 5.54 2.66
CA ALA A 120 -2.91 4.23 2.65
C ALA A 120 -2.71 3.73 1.22
N ARG A 121 -3.78 3.78 0.39
CA ARG A 121 -3.73 3.36 -1.02
C ARG A 121 -2.83 4.23 -1.89
N LEU A 122 -2.87 5.55 -1.70
CA LEU A 122 -2.03 6.49 -2.45
C LEU A 122 -0.55 6.22 -2.17
N ILE A 123 -0.17 6.15 -0.90
CA ILE A 123 1.22 5.93 -0.48
C ILE A 123 1.69 4.56 -0.94
N PHE A 124 0.87 3.53 -0.76
CA PHE A 124 1.18 2.20 -1.25
C PHE A 124 1.46 2.20 -2.76
N SER A 125 0.63 2.89 -3.54
CA SER A 125 0.83 3.07 -4.98
C SER A 125 2.13 3.79 -5.32
N ILE A 126 2.50 4.82 -4.55
CA ILE A 126 3.78 5.54 -4.69
C ILE A 126 4.95 4.58 -4.43
N TYR A 127 4.92 3.80 -3.36
CA TYR A 127 5.97 2.82 -3.05
C TYR A 127 6.09 1.73 -4.12
N LEU A 128 4.97 1.23 -4.63
CA LEU A 128 4.97 0.29 -5.76
C LEU A 128 5.61 0.91 -7.00
N LEU A 129 5.24 2.16 -7.34
CA LEU A 129 5.81 2.86 -8.48
C LEU A 129 7.33 3.07 -8.30
N LEU A 130 7.78 3.50 -7.13
CA LEU A 130 9.21 3.66 -6.82
C LEU A 130 9.95 2.33 -6.91
N GLY A 131 9.34 1.24 -6.43
CA GLY A 131 9.90 -0.11 -6.58
C GLY A 131 10.06 -0.52 -8.03
N LEU A 132 9.03 -0.34 -8.86
CA LEU A 132 9.05 -0.66 -10.29
C LEU A 132 10.07 0.18 -11.08
N ILE A 133 10.20 1.47 -10.77
CA ILE A 133 11.22 2.34 -11.37
C ILE A 133 12.63 1.86 -10.96
N SER A 134 12.78 1.41 -9.71
CA SER A 134 14.05 0.93 -9.15
C SER A 134 14.48 -0.44 -9.70
N THR A 135 13.59 -1.19 -10.36
CA THR A 135 13.93 -2.45 -11.06
C THR A 135 14.93 -2.24 -12.20
N ASN A 136 15.07 -1.01 -12.71
CA ASN A 136 16.03 -0.73 -13.78
C ASN A 136 17.48 -0.86 -13.25
N LYS A 137 18.30 -1.66 -13.94
CA LYS A 137 19.57 -2.29 -13.47
C LYS A 137 20.65 -1.39 -12.85
N SER A 138 20.46 -0.07 -12.80
CA SER A 138 21.44 0.91 -12.32
C SER A 138 21.60 0.88 -10.79
N ILE A 139 20.55 0.55 -10.03
CA ILE A 139 20.57 0.62 -8.55
C ILE A 139 20.54 -0.79 -7.94
N LYS A 140 21.60 -1.56 -8.17
CA LYS A 140 21.63 -2.98 -7.75
C LYS A 140 21.92 -3.22 -6.27
N GLN A 141 22.59 -2.29 -5.58
CA GLN A 141 22.96 -2.45 -4.18
C GLN A 141 22.70 -1.17 -3.39
N VAL A 142 21.93 -1.30 -2.33
CA VAL A 142 21.66 -0.19 -1.39
C VAL A 142 22.82 -0.08 -0.40
N ASN A 143 23.58 1.02 -0.44
CA ASN A 143 24.53 1.35 0.62
C ASN A 143 23.80 1.63 1.95
N GLN A 144 24.43 1.39 3.09
CA GLN A 144 23.88 1.62 4.43
C GLN A 144 23.30 3.03 4.59
N ASN A 145 23.99 4.06 4.08
CA ASN A 145 23.50 5.44 4.14
C ASN A 145 22.16 5.60 3.40
N LEU A 146 22.03 5.04 2.20
CA LEU A 146 20.80 5.09 1.43
C LEU A 146 19.66 4.32 2.11
N LYS A 147 19.96 3.18 2.77
CA LYS A 147 18.96 2.45 3.58
C LYS A 147 18.41 3.33 4.70
N LEU A 148 19.30 3.99 5.45
CA LEU A 148 18.91 4.87 6.54
C LEU A 148 18.03 6.01 6.05
N TRP A 149 18.39 6.65 4.93
CA TRP A 149 17.57 7.69 4.31
C TRP A 149 16.18 7.21 3.87
N ILE A 150 16.09 6.01 3.28
CA ILE A 150 14.81 5.44 2.87
C ILE A 150 13.95 5.11 4.09
N TYR A 151 14.53 4.52 5.14
CA TYR A 151 13.80 4.21 6.37
C TYR A 151 13.33 5.46 7.11
N SER A 152 14.21 6.44 7.32
CA SER A 152 13.86 7.69 7.99
C SER A 152 12.84 8.49 7.19
N GLY A 153 13.00 8.57 5.87
CA GLY A 153 12.03 9.21 4.98
C GLY A 153 10.66 8.54 5.01
N SER A 154 10.62 7.20 5.01
CA SER A 154 9.37 6.43 5.12
C SER A 154 8.66 6.65 6.45
N LEU A 155 9.42 6.65 7.56
CA LEU A 155 8.89 6.92 8.89
C LEU A 155 8.32 8.34 8.98
N LEU A 156 9.09 9.35 8.54
CA LEU A 156 8.65 10.74 8.55
C LEU A 156 7.41 10.97 7.68
N LEU A 157 7.36 10.36 6.49
CA LEU A 157 6.19 10.42 5.62
C LEU A 157 4.94 9.83 6.31
N THR A 158 5.09 8.67 6.94
CA THR A 158 3.99 8.02 7.66
C THR A 158 3.49 8.89 8.80
N LEU A 159 4.40 9.43 9.62
CA LEU A 159 4.05 10.33 10.73
C LEU A 159 3.39 11.62 10.23
N ALA A 160 3.90 12.21 9.14
CA ALA A 160 3.33 13.42 8.54
C ALA A 160 1.89 13.19 8.07
N ILE A 161 1.61 12.03 7.47
CA ILE A 161 0.28 11.68 6.98
C ILE A 161 -0.68 11.41 8.11
N ILE A 162 -0.21 10.72 9.16
CA ILE A 162 -0.98 10.56 10.40
C ILE A 162 -1.35 11.93 10.97
N ALA A 163 -0.36 12.80 11.18
CA ALA A 163 -0.58 14.14 11.72
C ALA A 163 -1.52 14.98 10.83
N PHE A 164 -1.36 14.93 9.51
CA PHE A 164 -2.20 15.65 8.56
C PHE A 164 -3.67 15.20 8.65
N ASN A 165 -3.92 13.89 8.62
CA ASN A 165 -5.28 13.36 8.70
C ASN A 165 -5.94 13.65 10.06
N PHE A 166 -5.16 13.71 11.15
CA PHE A 166 -5.70 14.09 12.45
C PHE A 166 -5.97 15.60 12.60
N TRP A 167 -5.15 16.45 11.98
CA TRP A 167 -5.22 17.90 12.21
C TRP A 167 -6.15 18.62 11.23
N VAL A 168 -6.21 18.17 9.98
CA VAL A 168 -6.90 18.89 8.90
C VAL A 168 -8.37 18.49 8.76
N LEU A 169 -8.73 17.25 9.11
CA LEU A 169 -10.09 16.76 8.93
C LEU A 169 -10.93 17.04 10.18
N PRO A 170 -11.95 17.91 10.08
CA PRO A 170 -12.81 18.20 11.20
C PRO A 170 -13.58 16.95 11.63
N ASP A 171 -13.87 16.87 12.93
CA ASP A 171 -14.66 15.78 13.54
C ASP A 171 -16.14 15.79 13.10
N SER A 172 -16.56 16.81 12.34
CA SER A 172 -17.97 17.05 12.00
C SER A 172 -18.46 16.23 10.81
N LEU A 173 -19.20 15.17 11.09
CA LEU A 173 -20.63 14.99 10.77
C LEU A 173 -21.16 13.75 11.49
#